data_AF-A0A409Y143-F1
#
_entry.id   AF-A0A409Y143-F1
#
_cell.length_a   1.000
_cell.length_b   1.000
_cell.length_c   1.000
_cell.angle_alpha   90.00
_cell.angle_beta   90.00
_cell.angle_gamma   90.00
#
_symmetry.space_group_name_H-M   'P 1'
#
loop_
_entity.id
_entity.type
_entity.pdbx_description
1 polymer ?
#
loop_
_entity_poly.entity_id
_entity_poly.type
_entity_poly.pdbx_seq_one_letter_code
_entity_poly.pdbx_strand_id
1 'polypeptide(L)'
;MRELNEDVLRHVVRYISSDTLDRINSCHPIFYEEWMKARYATLVFSKRDKEMKRLFEHLREPHVAMHVKHLIMRPWLVQPRTKSPRSRTENLIVRFLELLDPHYTKKKAEQRLQKRLRKDITNVTTAFQHMTKLEDYSLEWDDSRGFHPEFYKEFLAPALESWSSHLLKLSLKVPPAMLSALGHVRLPKLETLVFHFSTSALSSKDIDSQYEGFVVFVNNLKDSLSSLSLLSSNTCRELDISRMFSKLGSFPALRKVALSIPFDGAHLSDPQTFVKFLEKHRLSIKELDISATRCTPRSTPGDPEYHNWVQRIIGSLNTPFPHLSSLGLALRPLRAPLDVLIRFLDMHSSTLDTLKLTDRVLSVVDLREIFLSLSGSALIPTITSLQVKMDEFSATSLAQIALLFQDLKSLKIECAQDPSRQREVNIRKRGVTEFSANLKENHEAFRLWNLQHLAIAPSEYHWARIVEKDLMGCMPDLTITDFDV
;
A
#
# COMPACT_ATOMS: atom_id res chain seq x y z
N MET A 1 -8.41 -36.54 -25.69
CA MET A 1 -7.40 -35.48 -25.95
C MET A 1 -5.99 -36.07 -25.92
N ARG A 2 -5.60 -36.98 -26.82
CA ARG A 2 -4.23 -37.56 -26.82
C ARG A 2 -3.28 -36.97 -27.87
N GLU A 3 -3.71 -35.97 -28.63
CA GLU A 3 -2.92 -35.37 -29.73
C GLU A 3 -2.96 -33.83 -29.78
N LEU A 4 -3.45 -33.15 -28.74
CA LEU A 4 -3.36 -31.70 -28.68
C LEU A 4 -1.93 -31.30 -28.29
N ASN A 5 -1.30 -30.49 -29.13
CA ASN A 5 0.03 -29.93 -28.88
C ASN A 5 0.06 -29.21 -27.52
N GLU A 6 1.07 -29.52 -26.69
CA GLU A 6 1.23 -28.95 -25.35
C GLU A 6 1.25 -27.42 -25.36
N ASP A 7 1.82 -26.80 -26.40
CA ASP A 7 1.88 -25.34 -26.52
C ASP A 7 0.51 -24.72 -26.76
N VAL A 8 -0.35 -25.42 -27.50
CA VAL A 8 -1.75 -25.02 -27.69
C VAL A 8 -2.49 -25.09 -26.35
N LEU A 9 -2.28 -26.16 -25.59
CA LEU A 9 -2.89 -26.28 -24.25
C LEU A 9 -2.39 -25.20 -23.30
N ARG A 10 -1.08 -24.91 -23.25
CA ARG A 10 -0.53 -23.81 -22.45
C ARG A 10 -1.10 -22.45 -22.86
N HIS A 11 -1.32 -22.24 -24.16
CA HIS A 11 -1.95 -21.02 -24.66
C HIS A 11 -3.41 -20.93 -24.22
N VAL A 12 -4.18 -22.02 -24.35
CA VAL A 12 -5.58 -22.10 -23.91
C VAL A 12 -5.71 -21.82 -22.42
N VAL A 13 -4.80 -22.36 -21.58
CA VAL A 13 -4.85 -22.15 -20.11
C VAL A 13 -4.78 -20.68 -19.71
N ARG A 14 -4.10 -19.83 -20.48
CA ARG A 14 -4.03 -18.38 -20.18
C ARG A 14 -5.41 -17.70 -20.19
N TYR A 15 -6.41 -18.31 -20.81
CA TYR A 15 -7.78 -17.82 -20.89
C TYR A 15 -8.75 -18.53 -19.94
N ILE A 16 -8.28 -19.52 -19.17
CA ILE A 16 -9.10 -20.29 -18.24
C ILE A 16 -9.05 -19.61 -16.85
N SER A 17 -10.21 -19.41 -16.23
CA SER A 17 -10.27 -18.89 -14.86
C SER A 17 -9.72 -19.89 -13.83
N SER A 18 -9.20 -19.39 -12.71
CA SER A 18 -8.66 -20.23 -11.62
C SER A 18 -9.68 -21.25 -11.09
N ASP A 19 -10.97 -20.88 -11.04
CA ASP A 19 -12.06 -21.78 -10.61
C ASP A 19 -12.27 -22.94 -11.60
N THR A 20 -12.12 -22.67 -12.90
CA THR A 20 -12.25 -23.70 -13.92
C THR A 20 -11.02 -24.60 -13.90
N LEU A 21 -9.81 -24.04 -13.73
CA LEU A 21 -8.57 -24.81 -13.54
C LEU A 21 -8.66 -25.77 -12.37
N ASP A 22 -9.27 -25.37 -11.25
CA ASP A 22 -9.49 -26.26 -10.09
C ASP A 22 -10.36 -27.49 -10.43
N ARG A 23 -11.34 -27.33 -11.32
CA ARG A 23 -12.22 -28.43 -11.74
C ARG A 23 -11.57 -29.37 -12.75
N ILE A 24 -10.67 -28.86 -13.60
CA ILE A 24 -10.06 -29.62 -14.70
C ILE A 24 -8.61 -30.04 -14.45
N ASN A 25 -8.05 -29.75 -13.26
CA ASN A 25 -6.65 -30.05 -12.94
C ASN A 25 -6.28 -31.53 -13.09
N SER A 26 -7.25 -32.44 -12.97
CA SER A 26 -7.04 -33.89 -13.12
C SER A 26 -7.08 -34.37 -14.57
N CYS A 27 -7.50 -33.52 -15.52
CA CYS A 27 -7.71 -33.92 -16.91
C CYS A 27 -6.42 -33.98 -17.73
N HIS A 28 -5.40 -33.17 -17.39
CA HIS A 28 -4.12 -33.11 -18.12
C HIS A 28 -2.99 -32.55 -17.23
N PRO A 29 -1.73 -33.03 -17.33
CA PRO A 29 -0.60 -32.53 -16.54
C PRO A 29 -0.38 -31.02 -16.63
N ILE A 30 -0.60 -30.40 -17.80
CA ILE A 30 -0.49 -28.95 -17.98
C ILE A 30 -1.55 -28.19 -17.16
N PHE A 31 -2.79 -28.70 -17.11
CA PHE A 31 -3.83 -28.08 -16.27
C PHE A 31 -3.48 -28.22 -14.78
N TYR A 32 -2.92 -29.36 -14.39
CA TYR A 32 -2.43 -29.56 -13.03
C TYR A 32 -1.30 -28.56 -12.69
N GLU A 33 -0.30 -28.43 -13.55
CA GLU A 33 0.84 -27.53 -13.33
C GLU A 33 0.40 -26.06 -13.22
N GLU A 34 -0.46 -25.60 -14.13
CA GLU A 34 -0.96 -24.23 -14.12
C GLU A 34 -1.91 -23.97 -12.94
N TRP A 35 -2.72 -24.97 -12.56
CA TRP A 35 -3.49 -24.91 -11.33
C TRP A 35 -2.59 -24.80 -10.09
N MET A 36 -1.50 -25.58 -10.01
CA MET A 36 -0.52 -25.50 -8.92
C MET A 36 0.11 -24.10 -8.85
N LYS A 37 0.52 -23.54 -10.00
CA LYS A 37 1.04 -22.17 -10.09
C LYS A 37 0.02 -21.17 -9.56
N ALA A 38 -1.22 -21.20 -10.05
CA ALA A 38 -2.26 -20.27 -9.65
C ALA A 38 -2.61 -20.40 -8.15
N ARG A 39 -2.73 -21.63 -7.64
CA ARG A 39 -3.12 -21.93 -6.26
C ARG A 39 -2.07 -21.49 -5.23
N TYR A 40 -0.79 -21.70 -5.52
CA TYR A 40 0.30 -21.46 -4.58
C TYR A 40 1.08 -20.15 -4.86
N ALA A 41 0.79 -19.44 -5.95
CA ALA A 41 1.47 -18.19 -6.29
C ALA A 41 1.46 -17.16 -5.16
N THR A 42 0.34 -17.05 -4.44
CA THR A 42 0.15 -16.09 -3.36
C THR A 42 -0.27 -16.82 -2.09
N LEU A 43 0.54 -16.72 -1.04
CA LEU A 43 0.28 -17.32 0.25
C LEU A 43 0.10 -16.27 1.34
N VAL A 44 -0.87 -16.51 2.23
CA VAL A 44 -1.13 -15.65 3.38
C VAL A 44 -1.11 -16.47 4.66
N PHE A 45 -0.10 -16.25 5.50
CA PHE A 45 0.07 -16.91 6.78
C PHE A 45 -0.40 -15.98 7.90
N SER A 46 -1.62 -16.17 8.40
CA SER A 46 -2.22 -15.25 9.38
C SER A 46 -2.69 -15.87 10.69
N LYS A 47 -2.82 -17.19 10.74
CA LYS A 47 -3.31 -17.92 11.90
C LYS A 47 -2.85 -19.37 11.86
N ARG A 48 -2.82 -19.99 13.04
CA ARG A 48 -2.56 -21.42 13.19
C ARG A 48 -3.86 -22.21 13.25
N ASP A 49 -4.37 -22.63 12.10
CA ASP A 49 -5.49 -23.57 11.99
C ASP A 49 -5.07 -24.91 11.36
N LYS A 50 -6.04 -25.79 11.13
CA LYS A 50 -5.79 -27.11 10.53
C LYS A 50 -5.39 -26.98 9.06
N GLU A 51 -5.91 -25.99 8.36
CA GLU A 51 -5.61 -25.71 6.95
C GLU A 51 -4.18 -25.25 6.79
N MET A 52 -3.73 -24.31 7.62
CA MET A 52 -2.35 -23.84 7.64
C MET A 52 -1.35 -24.96 7.90
N LYS A 53 -1.69 -25.93 8.77
CA LYS A 53 -0.82 -27.10 9.01
C LYS A 53 -0.70 -28.00 7.77
N ARG A 54 -1.82 -28.28 7.10
CA ARG A 54 -1.81 -29.05 5.84
C ARG A 54 -1.04 -28.31 4.77
N LEU A 55 -1.20 -26.99 4.70
CA LEU A 55 -0.43 -26.14 3.80
C LEU A 55 1.07 -26.24 4.07
N PHE A 56 1.52 -26.17 5.32
CA PHE A 56 2.93 -26.39 5.65
C PHE A 56 3.40 -27.81 5.35
N GLU A 57 2.55 -28.82 5.48
CA GLU A 57 2.88 -30.19 5.08
C GLU A 57 3.13 -30.26 3.56
N HIS A 58 2.28 -29.63 2.74
CA HIS A 58 2.49 -29.55 1.29
C HIS A 58 3.71 -28.71 0.92
N LEU A 59 3.95 -27.57 1.57
CA LEU A 59 5.09 -26.69 1.29
C LEU A 59 6.45 -27.27 1.71
N ARG A 60 6.47 -28.40 2.42
CA ARG A 60 7.71 -29.17 2.61
C ARG A 60 8.12 -29.91 1.35
N GLU A 61 7.21 -30.10 0.41
CA GLU A 61 7.51 -30.70 -0.88
C GLU A 61 8.07 -29.62 -1.81
N PRO A 62 9.33 -29.73 -2.27
CA PRO A 62 9.98 -28.66 -3.04
C PRO A 62 9.24 -28.27 -4.32
N HIS A 63 8.60 -29.24 -4.98
CA HIS A 63 7.82 -29.02 -6.20
C HIS A 63 6.56 -28.18 -5.96
N VAL A 64 6.02 -28.13 -4.73
CA VAL A 64 4.92 -27.23 -4.38
C VAL A 64 5.45 -25.85 -4.02
N ALA A 65 6.47 -25.79 -3.17
CA ALA A 65 7.03 -24.54 -2.65
C ALA A 65 7.67 -23.67 -3.73
N MET A 66 8.22 -24.26 -4.80
CA MET A 66 8.80 -23.53 -5.92
C MET A 66 7.78 -22.68 -6.70
N HIS A 67 6.47 -22.90 -6.51
CA HIS A 67 5.42 -22.10 -7.16
C HIS A 67 5.07 -20.83 -6.39
N VAL A 68 5.56 -20.67 -5.15
CA VAL A 68 5.28 -19.49 -4.31
C VAL A 68 6.05 -18.29 -4.83
N LYS A 69 5.33 -17.24 -5.23
CA LYS A 69 5.90 -15.96 -5.72
C LYS A 69 5.70 -14.82 -4.73
N HIS A 70 4.56 -14.81 -4.05
CA HIS A 70 4.17 -13.77 -3.10
C HIS A 70 3.83 -14.42 -1.76
N LEU A 71 4.42 -13.91 -0.69
CA LEU A 71 4.17 -14.40 0.67
C LEU A 71 3.85 -13.24 1.60
N ILE A 72 2.67 -13.28 2.19
CA ILE A 72 2.22 -12.36 3.24
C ILE A 72 2.21 -13.09 4.57
N MET A 73 3.09 -12.66 5.48
CA MET A 73 3.23 -13.21 6.82
C MET A 73 2.66 -12.24 7.86
N ARG A 74 1.70 -12.72 8.64
CA ARG A 74 1.13 -12.05 9.81
C ARG A 74 1.34 -12.95 11.03
N PRO A 75 2.43 -12.75 11.80
CA PRO A 75 2.71 -13.57 12.97
C PRO A 75 1.52 -13.62 13.93
N TRP A 76 1.07 -14.81 14.29
CA TRP A 76 -0.11 -15.01 15.11
C TRP A 76 0.23 -15.11 16.60
N LEU A 77 -0.72 -14.74 17.46
CA LEU A 77 -0.60 -14.94 18.89
C LEU A 77 -0.62 -16.43 19.23
N VAL A 78 0.42 -16.93 19.89
CA VAL A 78 0.39 -18.26 20.51
C VAL A 78 0.15 -18.08 21.99
N GLN A 79 -1.12 -18.15 22.40
CA GLN A 79 -1.44 -18.08 23.82
C GLN A 79 -0.98 -19.36 24.55
N PRO A 80 -0.49 -19.25 25.80
CA PRO A 80 -0.32 -20.39 26.67
C PRO A 80 -1.70 -21.01 26.91
N ARG A 81 -1.99 -22.13 26.23
CA ARG A 81 -3.22 -22.88 26.51
C ARG A 81 -2.94 -23.76 27.72
N THR A 82 -3.44 -23.36 28.88
CA THR A 82 -3.74 -24.31 29.95
C THR A 82 -4.93 -25.11 29.47
N LYS A 83 -4.67 -26.22 28.75
CA LYS A 83 -5.75 -27.20 28.56
C LYS A 83 -6.23 -27.58 29.96
N SER A 84 -7.53 -27.44 30.21
CA SER A 84 -8.15 -28.07 31.37
C SER A 84 -7.71 -29.54 31.39
N PRO A 85 -7.28 -30.07 32.55
CA PRO A 85 -6.81 -31.45 32.62
C PRO A 85 -7.89 -32.39 32.07
N ARG A 86 -7.48 -33.28 31.16
CA ARG A 86 -8.44 -34.09 30.41
C ARG A 86 -9.00 -35.25 31.24
N SER A 87 -8.31 -35.63 32.31
CA SER A 87 -8.71 -36.72 33.20
C SER A 87 -8.66 -36.30 34.68
N ARG A 88 -9.44 -37.00 35.52
CA ARG A 88 -9.40 -36.83 36.99
C ARG A 88 -8.02 -37.15 37.59
N THR A 89 -7.31 -38.13 37.02
CA THR A 89 -5.95 -38.48 37.44
C THR A 89 -4.94 -37.39 37.11
N GLU A 90 -5.03 -36.76 35.93
CA GLU A 90 -4.18 -35.62 35.58
C GLU A 90 -4.43 -34.44 36.53
N ASN A 91 -5.69 -34.19 36.91
CA ASN A 91 -6.02 -33.17 37.92
C ASN A 91 -5.37 -33.45 39.28
N LEU A 92 -5.44 -34.69 39.79
CA LEU A 92 -4.83 -35.05 41.09
C LEU A 92 -3.30 -34.91 41.06
N ILE A 93 -2.66 -35.37 39.98
CA ILE A 93 -1.21 -35.22 39.80
C ILE A 93 -0.83 -33.74 39.72
N VAL A 94 -1.60 -32.93 38.98
CA VAL A 94 -1.34 -31.49 38.89
C VAL A 94 -1.47 -30.84 40.27
N ARG A 95 -2.52 -31.15 41.05
CA ARG A 95 -2.68 -30.61 42.41
C ARG A 95 -1.56 -31.03 43.35
N PHE A 96 -1.13 -32.29 43.29
CA PHE A 96 -0.01 -32.78 44.09
C PHE A 96 1.29 -32.06 43.71
N LEU A 97 1.54 -31.86 42.43
CA LEU A 97 2.72 -31.12 41.96
C LEU A 97 2.64 -29.62 42.26
N GLU A 98 1.45 -29.03 42.28
CA GLU A 98 1.24 -27.65 42.72
C GLU A 98 1.47 -27.46 44.22
N LEU A 99 1.20 -28.49 45.04
CA LEU A 99 1.57 -28.49 46.46
C LEU A 99 3.09 -28.49 46.66
N LEU A 100 3.84 -29.17 45.79
CA LEU A 100 5.31 -29.20 45.84
C LEU A 100 5.95 -27.97 45.20
N ASP A 101 5.37 -27.46 44.11
CA ASP A 101 5.81 -26.28 43.38
C ASP A 101 4.58 -25.43 42.99
N PRO A 102 4.30 -24.33 43.71
CA PRO A 102 3.18 -23.43 43.42
C PRO A 102 3.20 -22.82 42.00
N HIS A 103 4.34 -22.88 41.30
CA HIS A 103 4.49 -22.37 39.94
C HIS A 103 4.53 -23.48 38.87
N TYR A 104 4.29 -24.74 39.23
CA TYR A 104 4.36 -25.89 38.32
C TYR A 104 3.50 -25.71 37.07
N THR A 105 2.24 -25.29 37.22
CA THR A 105 1.31 -25.13 36.09
C THR A 105 1.73 -24.00 35.15
N LYS A 106 2.24 -22.90 35.69
CA LYS A 106 2.79 -21.78 34.89
C LYS A 106 4.01 -22.24 34.09
N LYS A 107 4.99 -22.88 34.75
CA LYS A 107 6.21 -23.40 34.10
C LYS A 107 5.89 -24.43 33.02
N LYS A 108 4.97 -25.37 33.29
CA LYS A 108 4.53 -26.38 32.32
C LYS A 108 3.77 -25.76 31.14
N ALA A 109 2.95 -24.73 31.37
CA ALA A 109 2.26 -24.00 30.32
C ALA A 109 3.26 -23.26 29.41
N GLU A 110 4.27 -22.64 29.99
CA GLU A 110 5.36 -21.95 29.28
C GLU A 110 6.22 -22.91 28.46
N GLN A 111 6.62 -24.07 29.02
CA GLN A 111 7.33 -25.10 28.26
C GLN A 111 6.52 -25.63 27.07
N ARG A 112 5.20 -25.84 27.26
CA ARG A 112 4.28 -26.24 26.17
C ARG A 112 4.11 -25.13 25.13
N LEU A 113 4.16 -23.87 25.53
CA LEU A 113 4.15 -22.72 24.63
C LEU A 113 5.43 -22.71 23.79
N GLN A 114 6.59 -22.75 24.44
CA GLN A 114 7.92 -22.81 23.80
C GLN A 114 8.05 -23.98 22.81
N LYS A 115 7.63 -25.19 23.19
CA LYS A 115 7.63 -26.34 22.28
C LYS A 115 6.72 -26.12 21.05
N ARG A 116 5.59 -25.44 21.22
CA ARG A 116 4.66 -25.12 20.11
C ARG A 116 5.23 -24.06 19.19
N LEU A 117 5.88 -23.04 19.75
CA LEU A 117 6.55 -21.96 19.01
C LEU A 117 7.68 -22.54 18.17
N ARG A 118 8.61 -23.28 18.77
CA ARG A 118 9.69 -23.95 18.04
C ARG A 118 9.17 -24.83 16.91
N LYS A 119 8.13 -25.64 17.18
CA LYS A 119 7.52 -26.46 16.13
C LYS A 119 6.96 -25.63 14.97
N ASP A 120 6.32 -24.50 15.26
CA ASP A 120 5.77 -23.64 14.21
C ASP A 120 6.89 -22.92 13.44
N ILE A 121 7.88 -22.38 14.14
CA ILE A 121 9.07 -21.77 13.56
C ILE A 121 9.78 -22.76 12.64
N THR A 122 10.07 -23.98 13.11
CA THR A 122 10.70 -25.02 12.29
C THR A 122 9.85 -25.35 11.07
N ASN A 123 8.54 -25.50 11.22
CA ASN A 123 7.67 -25.80 10.09
C ASN A 123 7.70 -24.69 9.02
N VAL A 124 7.64 -23.43 9.43
CA VAL A 124 7.65 -22.27 8.52
C VAL A 124 9.02 -22.10 7.87
N THR A 125 10.09 -22.16 8.65
CA THR A 125 11.47 -22.02 8.14
C THR A 125 11.86 -23.15 7.19
N THR A 126 11.43 -24.40 7.45
CA THR A 126 11.61 -25.50 6.49
C THR A 126 10.86 -25.23 5.18
N ALA A 127 9.65 -24.67 5.24
CA ALA A 127 8.93 -24.29 4.03
C ALA A 127 9.65 -23.16 3.26
N PHE A 128 10.19 -22.15 3.97
CA PHE A 128 10.90 -21.02 3.36
C PHE A 128 12.12 -21.45 2.54
N GLN A 129 12.86 -22.45 3.01
CA GLN A 129 14.04 -23.00 2.31
C GLN A 129 13.72 -23.55 0.91
N HIS A 130 12.47 -23.93 0.65
CA HIS A 130 12.03 -24.48 -0.64
C HIS A 130 11.34 -23.45 -1.54
N MET A 131 11.11 -22.22 -1.08
CA MET A 131 10.48 -21.14 -1.85
C MET A 131 11.49 -20.39 -2.73
N THR A 132 12.13 -21.11 -3.66
CA THR A 132 13.25 -20.60 -4.47
C THR A 132 12.86 -19.56 -5.53
N LYS A 133 11.56 -19.28 -5.68
CA LYS A 133 11.01 -18.32 -6.65
C LYS A 133 10.21 -17.19 -5.97
N LEU A 134 10.44 -16.97 -4.67
CA LEU A 134 9.75 -15.92 -3.93
C LEU A 134 10.27 -14.53 -4.35
N GLU A 135 9.43 -13.74 -4.98
CA GLU A 135 9.78 -12.42 -5.52
C GLU A 135 9.24 -11.28 -4.63
N ASP A 136 8.11 -11.48 -3.96
CA ASP A 136 7.47 -10.51 -3.05
C ASP A 136 7.27 -11.12 -1.66
N TYR A 137 7.85 -10.46 -0.66
CA TYR A 137 7.67 -10.82 0.75
C TYR A 137 7.09 -9.65 1.53
N SER A 138 5.99 -9.91 2.24
CA SER A 138 5.33 -8.94 3.10
C SER A 138 5.25 -9.48 4.53
N LEU A 139 5.84 -8.79 5.50
CA LEU A 139 5.76 -9.12 6.92
C LEU A 139 4.98 -8.02 7.65
N GLU A 140 3.76 -8.33 8.06
CA GLU A 140 2.83 -7.36 8.65
C GLU A 140 2.66 -7.58 10.15
N TRP A 141 3.00 -6.57 10.93
CA TRP A 141 2.71 -6.49 12.36
C TRP A 141 1.38 -5.78 12.64
N ASP A 142 0.55 -6.44 13.43
CA ASP A 142 -0.68 -5.87 13.97
C ASP A 142 -0.46 -5.32 15.39
N ASP A 143 -0.39 -4.00 15.51
CA ASP A 143 -0.25 -3.26 16.77
C ASP A 143 -1.34 -3.62 17.80
N SER A 144 -2.51 -4.09 17.35
CA SER A 144 -3.64 -4.43 18.21
C SER A 144 -3.57 -5.84 18.80
N ARG A 145 -2.72 -6.72 18.24
CA ARG A 145 -2.63 -8.12 18.65
C ARG A 145 -1.30 -8.37 19.35
N GLY A 146 -1.37 -9.05 20.49
CA GLY A 146 -0.17 -9.62 21.09
C GLY A 146 0.47 -10.62 20.13
N PHE A 147 1.80 -10.70 20.13
CA PHE A 147 2.56 -11.66 19.33
C PHE A 147 3.74 -12.19 20.15
N HIS A 148 4.34 -13.28 19.66
CA HIS A 148 5.58 -13.79 20.26
C HIS A 148 6.79 -13.24 19.49
N PRO A 149 7.74 -12.54 20.15
CA PRO A 149 8.87 -11.89 19.48
C PRO A 149 9.79 -12.86 18.73
N GLU A 150 9.85 -14.12 19.17
CA GLU A 150 10.61 -15.18 18.47
C GLU A 150 10.18 -15.36 17.01
N PHE A 151 8.90 -15.16 16.66
CA PHE A 151 8.49 -15.27 15.27
C PHE A 151 9.14 -14.21 14.40
N TYR A 152 9.21 -12.95 14.85
CA TYR A 152 9.87 -11.90 14.08
C TYR A 152 11.36 -12.15 13.97
N LYS A 153 12.00 -12.61 15.05
CA LYS A 153 13.42 -12.97 15.02
C LYS A 153 13.74 -13.98 13.92
N GLU A 154 12.88 -14.97 13.75
CA GLU A 154 13.09 -16.07 12.79
C GLU A 154 12.56 -15.77 11.39
N PHE A 155 11.51 -14.96 11.27
CA PHE A 155 10.86 -14.65 9.99
C PHE A 155 11.33 -13.34 9.35
N LEU A 156 12.16 -12.55 10.04
CA LEU A 156 12.75 -11.33 9.49
C LEU A 156 14.10 -11.64 8.84
N ALA A 157 15.20 -11.50 9.57
CA ALA A 157 16.54 -11.60 8.98
C ALA A 157 16.85 -12.98 8.37
N PRO A 158 16.62 -14.12 9.07
CA PRO A 158 16.94 -15.44 8.50
C PRO A 158 16.14 -15.77 7.23
N ALA A 159 14.86 -15.37 7.21
CA ALA A 159 14.01 -15.56 6.03
C ALA A 159 14.50 -14.71 4.85
N LEU A 160 14.79 -13.43 5.08
CA LEU A 160 15.31 -12.54 4.05
C LEU A 160 16.65 -13.01 3.48
N GLU A 161 17.54 -13.53 4.31
CA GLU A 161 18.81 -14.11 3.86
C GLU A 161 18.61 -15.30 2.92
N SER A 162 17.61 -16.15 3.20
CA SER A 162 17.29 -17.32 2.36
C SER A 162 16.80 -16.96 0.95
N TRP A 163 16.29 -15.74 0.76
CA TRP A 163 15.76 -15.24 -0.52
C TRP A 163 16.58 -14.10 -1.12
N SER A 164 17.74 -13.82 -0.55
CA SER A 164 18.59 -12.67 -0.89
C SER A 164 18.90 -12.53 -2.38
N SER A 165 19.04 -13.65 -3.09
CA SER A 165 19.41 -13.68 -4.51
C SER A 165 18.26 -13.41 -5.49
N HIS A 166 17.01 -13.37 -5.05
CA HIS A 166 15.85 -13.27 -5.95
C HIS A 166 14.68 -12.42 -5.43
N LEU A 167 14.71 -11.96 -4.18
CA LEU A 167 13.66 -11.10 -3.65
C LEU A 167 13.69 -9.72 -4.33
N LEU A 168 12.58 -9.34 -4.97
CA LEU A 168 12.44 -8.08 -5.73
C LEU A 168 11.65 -7.03 -4.95
N LYS A 169 10.67 -7.47 -4.15
CA LYS A 169 9.80 -6.60 -3.38
C LYS A 169 9.70 -7.04 -1.92
N LEU A 170 9.79 -6.05 -1.03
CA LEU A 170 9.75 -6.25 0.40
C LEU A 170 8.81 -5.22 1.04
N SER A 171 7.79 -5.70 1.74
CA SER A 171 6.92 -4.87 2.59
C SER A 171 7.11 -5.25 4.05
N LEU A 172 7.50 -4.29 4.89
CA LEU A 172 7.76 -4.53 6.31
C LEU A 172 6.90 -3.62 7.17
N LYS A 173 6.19 -4.22 8.12
CA LYS A 173 5.66 -3.57 9.31
C LYS A 173 6.13 -4.40 10.49
N VAL A 174 7.17 -3.97 11.20
CA VAL A 174 7.82 -4.76 12.27
C VAL A 174 8.17 -3.91 13.49
N PRO A 175 8.25 -4.52 14.69
CA PRO A 175 8.66 -3.81 15.89
C PRO A 175 10.03 -3.14 15.76
N PRO A 176 10.20 -1.90 16.26
CA PRO A 176 11.47 -1.19 16.21
C PRO A 176 12.62 -2.01 16.80
N ALA A 177 12.37 -2.72 17.90
CA ALA A 177 13.37 -3.61 18.53
C ALA A 177 13.96 -4.69 17.59
N MET A 178 13.32 -4.98 16.46
CA MET A 178 13.77 -5.97 15.47
C MET A 178 14.53 -5.34 14.30
N LEU A 179 14.52 -4.00 14.16
CA LEU A 179 15.13 -3.30 13.03
C LEU A 179 16.65 -3.38 13.02
N SER A 180 17.26 -3.47 14.19
CA SER A 180 18.72 -3.65 14.33
C SER A 180 19.21 -4.90 13.59
N ALA A 181 18.42 -5.98 13.56
CA ALA A 181 18.76 -7.22 12.87
C ALA A 181 18.88 -7.06 11.35
N LEU A 182 18.23 -6.05 10.76
CA LEU A 182 18.28 -5.80 9.32
C LEU A 182 19.64 -5.28 8.83
N GLY A 183 20.45 -4.70 9.70
CA GLY A 183 21.73 -4.09 9.31
C GLY A 183 22.71 -5.06 8.63
N HIS A 184 22.59 -6.37 8.91
CA HIS A 184 23.41 -7.42 8.32
C HIS A 184 22.80 -8.05 7.06
N VAL A 185 21.50 -7.85 6.83
CA VAL A 185 20.81 -8.43 5.67
C VAL A 185 21.28 -7.73 4.39
N ARG A 186 21.46 -8.52 3.32
CA ARG A 186 21.84 -8.05 1.99
C ARG A 186 20.86 -8.58 0.97
N LEU A 187 20.21 -7.69 0.22
CA LEU A 187 19.21 -8.03 -0.80
C LEU A 187 19.59 -7.34 -2.12
N PRO A 188 20.62 -7.82 -2.84
CA PRO A 188 21.19 -7.12 -3.99
C PRO A 188 20.24 -6.96 -5.19
N LYS A 189 19.11 -7.66 -5.20
CA LYS A 189 18.08 -7.53 -6.25
C LYS A 189 16.81 -6.84 -5.77
N LEU A 190 16.79 -6.31 -4.54
CA LEU A 190 15.58 -5.68 -4.02
C LEU A 190 15.37 -4.34 -4.72
N GLU A 191 14.28 -4.25 -5.47
CA GLU A 191 13.90 -3.09 -6.24
C GLU A 191 12.87 -2.23 -5.48
N THR A 192 11.92 -2.87 -4.79
CA THR A 192 10.84 -2.18 -4.09
C THR A 192 10.89 -2.44 -2.60
N LEU A 193 11.01 -1.36 -1.81
CA LEU A 193 10.89 -1.40 -0.36
C LEU A 193 9.71 -0.56 0.11
N VAL A 194 8.76 -1.19 0.79
CA VAL A 194 7.68 -0.54 1.52
C VAL A 194 7.89 -0.75 3.00
N PHE A 195 8.05 0.32 3.76
CA PHE A 195 8.27 0.25 5.20
C PHE A 195 7.21 1.03 5.96
N HIS A 196 6.51 0.32 6.84
CA HIS A 196 5.51 0.85 7.74
C HIS A 196 6.10 1.01 9.15
N PHE A 197 6.23 2.25 9.60
CA PHE A 197 6.65 2.59 10.95
C PHE A 197 5.60 2.14 11.96
N SER A 198 6.08 1.63 13.10
CA SER A 198 5.23 1.15 14.21
C SER A 198 5.95 1.37 15.53
N THR A 199 6.07 2.64 15.96
CA THR A 199 6.84 2.97 17.17
C THR A 199 6.07 2.80 18.47
N SER A 200 4.73 2.71 18.42
CA SER A 200 3.87 2.62 19.60
C SER A 200 4.14 3.75 20.60
N ALA A 201 4.48 3.42 21.86
CA ALA A 201 4.78 4.36 22.94
C ALA A 201 6.29 4.44 23.28
N LEU A 202 7.17 4.08 22.34
CA LEU A 202 8.61 4.19 22.55
C LEU A 202 9.06 5.65 22.64
N SER A 203 10.13 5.90 23.39
CA SER A 203 10.75 7.22 23.46
C SER A 203 11.49 7.55 22.17
N SER A 204 11.63 8.83 21.83
CA SER A 204 12.39 9.30 20.65
C SER A 204 13.84 8.77 20.65
N LYS A 205 14.49 8.66 21.81
CA LYS A 205 15.85 8.11 21.95
C LYS A 205 15.90 6.61 21.60
N ASP A 206 14.92 5.84 22.08
CA ASP A 206 14.85 4.41 21.79
C ASP A 206 14.56 4.18 20.31
N ILE A 207 13.60 4.92 19.75
CA ILE A 207 13.29 4.96 18.32
C ILE A 207 14.59 5.16 17.53
N ASP A 208 15.29 6.27 17.76
CA ASP A 208 16.52 6.60 17.06
C ASP A 208 17.58 5.50 17.10
N SER A 209 17.80 4.88 18.26
CA SER A 209 18.77 3.80 18.41
C SER A 209 18.42 2.56 17.58
N GLN A 210 17.12 2.25 17.45
CA GLN A 210 16.65 1.07 16.72
C GLN A 210 16.65 1.30 15.20
N TYR A 211 16.41 2.53 14.74
CA TYR A 211 16.39 2.85 13.31
C TYR A 211 17.78 2.88 12.66
N GLU A 212 18.88 2.91 13.42
CA GLU A 212 20.23 2.89 12.83
C GLU A 212 20.48 1.64 11.98
N GLY A 213 20.06 0.46 12.47
CA GLY A 213 20.17 -0.78 11.71
C GLY A 213 19.31 -0.77 10.43
N PHE A 214 18.14 -0.13 10.48
CA PHE A 214 17.29 0.06 9.30
C PHE A 214 17.93 1.01 8.28
N VAL A 215 18.54 2.12 8.71
CA VAL A 215 19.26 3.04 7.81
C VAL A 215 20.41 2.32 7.10
N VAL A 216 21.19 1.52 7.85
CA VAL A 216 22.25 0.69 7.26
C VAL A 216 21.67 -0.27 6.22
N PHE A 217 20.59 -0.97 6.57
CA PHE A 217 19.89 -1.87 5.66
C PHE A 217 19.48 -1.17 4.35
N VAL A 218 18.77 -0.04 4.44
CA VAL A 218 18.33 0.73 3.26
C VAL A 218 19.53 1.17 2.42
N ASN A 219 20.60 1.68 3.04
CA ASN A 219 21.80 2.10 2.32
C ASN A 219 22.54 0.95 1.62
N ASN A 220 22.40 -0.29 2.10
CA ASN A 220 22.93 -1.46 1.38
C ASN A 220 22.17 -1.78 0.09
N LEU A 221 21.00 -1.16 -0.12
CA LEU A 221 20.19 -1.29 -1.34
C LEU A 221 20.54 -0.21 -2.39
N LYS A 222 21.61 0.57 -2.19
CA LYS A 222 22.01 1.69 -3.05
C LYS A 222 21.97 1.38 -4.56
N ASP A 223 22.35 0.16 -4.94
CA ASP A 223 22.55 -0.22 -6.34
C ASP A 223 21.28 -0.79 -6.99
N SER A 224 20.31 -1.26 -6.19
CA SER A 224 19.12 -1.97 -6.69
C SER A 224 17.80 -1.25 -6.43
N LEU A 225 17.73 -0.40 -5.40
CA LEU A 225 16.48 0.20 -4.96
C LEU A 225 15.92 1.17 -6.00
N SER A 226 14.78 0.82 -6.57
CA SER A 226 14.06 1.63 -7.56
C SER A 226 12.81 2.30 -7.01
N SER A 227 12.24 1.77 -5.92
CA SER A 227 11.03 2.26 -5.28
C SER A 227 11.15 2.22 -3.76
N LEU A 228 11.01 3.38 -3.12
CA LEU A 228 11.04 3.54 -1.66
C LEU A 228 9.73 4.16 -1.17
N SER A 229 9.00 3.43 -0.34
CA SER A 229 7.77 3.90 0.30
C SER A 229 7.90 3.86 1.81
N LEU A 230 7.73 5.01 2.46
CA LEU A 230 7.85 5.19 3.90
C LEU A 230 6.50 5.63 4.46
N LEU A 231 5.89 4.79 5.28
CA LEU A 231 4.51 4.92 5.71
C LEU A 231 4.43 4.94 7.23
N SER A 232 3.85 5.97 7.82
CA SER A 232 3.64 6.03 9.27
C SER A 232 2.17 6.20 9.59
N SER A 233 1.74 5.63 10.71
CA SER A 233 0.35 5.65 11.17
C SER A 233 0.19 6.53 12.41
N ASN A 234 -1.07 6.76 12.77
CA ASN A 234 -1.46 7.44 14.02
C ASN A 234 -1.04 6.70 15.32
N THR A 235 -0.38 5.55 15.21
CA THR A 235 0.14 4.78 16.35
C THR A 235 1.58 5.13 16.70
N CYS A 236 2.25 6.00 15.92
CA CYS A 236 3.66 6.33 16.08
C CYS A 236 3.87 7.67 16.81
N ARG A 237 3.78 7.75 18.14
CA ARG A 237 3.69 9.05 18.85
C ARG A 237 4.93 9.95 18.79
N GLU A 238 6.11 9.37 18.96
CA GLU A 238 7.39 10.08 19.08
C GLU A 238 8.31 9.80 17.87
N LEU A 239 7.73 9.38 16.74
CA LEU A 239 8.50 9.13 15.53
C LEU A 239 8.93 10.45 14.91
N ASP A 240 10.20 10.55 14.56
CA ASP A 240 10.72 11.61 13.68
C ASP A 240 11.63 10.99 12.61
N ILE A 241 11.22 11.09 11.36
CA ILE A 241 11.94 10.51 10.22
C ILE A 241 12.96 11.47 9.60
N SER A 242 13.03 12.74 10.04
CA SER A 242 13.97 13.72 9.49
C SER A 242 15.42 13.27 9.65
N ARG A 243 15.76 12.74 10.83
CA ARG A 243 17.09 12.18 11.10
C ARG A 243 17.42 11.02 10.16
N MET A 244 16.44 10.17 9.84
CA MET A 244 16.61 9.07 8.91
C MET A 244 16.97 9.59 7.51
N PHE A 245 16.21 10.54 6.97
CA PHE A 245 16.48 11.12 5.65
C PHE A 245 17.87 11.77 5.55
N SER A 246 18.33 12.41 6.63
CA SER A 246 19.68 12.99 6.68
C SER A 246 20.81 11.95 6.53
N LYS A 247 20.55 10.69 6.91
CA LYS A 247 21.50 9.58 6.86
C LYS A 247 21.34 8.69 5.62
N LEU A 248 20.29 8.90 4.81
CA LEU A 248 20.07 8.09 3.61
C LEU A 248 21.06 8.46 2.49
N GLY A 249 21.55 7.40 1.85
CA GLY A 249 22.55 7.42 0.79
C GLY A 249 22.01 7.94 -0.54
N SER A 250 22.77 7.67 -1.61
CA SER A 250 22.32 7.93 -2.98
C SER A 250 21.88 6.62 -3.60
N PHE A 251 20.77 6.65 -4.32
CA PHE A 251 20.13 5.51 -4.95
C PHE A 251 19.97 5.82 -6.45
N PRO A 252 20.99 5.56 -7.29
CA PRO A 252 20.96 5.97 -8.70
C PRO A 252 19.80 5.36 -9.50
N ALA A 253 19.27 4.21 -9.07
CA ALA A 253 18.13 3.54 -9.69
C ALA A 253 16.77 4.03 -9.18
N LEU A 254 16.71 4.93 -8.20
CA LEU A 254 15.48 5.35 -7.52
C LEU A 254 14.58 6.16 -8.44
N ARG A 255 13.46 5.56 -8.81
CA ARG A 255 12.42 6.12 -9.70
C ARG A 255 11.16 6.52 -8.95
N LYS A 256 10.87 5.84 -7.84
CA LYS A 256 9.65 6.08 -7.06
C LYS A 256 9.98 6.39 -5.61
N VAL A 257 9.41 7.50 -5.12
CA VAL A 257 9.46 7.88 -3.72
C VAL A 257 8.05 8.13 -3.24
N ALA A 258 7.64 7.42 -2.19
CA ALA A 258 6.38 7.65 -1.50
C ALA A 258 6.61 7.94 -0.02
N LEU A 259 5.98 8.99 0.49
CA LEU A 259 5.98 9.36 1.89
C LEU A 259 4.54 9.52 2.37
N SER A 260 4.18 8.80 3.44
CA SER A 260 2.89 8.95 4.10
C SER A 260 3.09 9.18 5.58
N ILE A 261 2.74 10.38 6.05
CA ILE A 261 2.82 10.76 7.46
C ILE A 261 1.51 11.40 7.92
N PRO A 262 1.24 11.48 9.24
CA PRO A 262 0.09 12.20 9.74
C PRO A 262 -0.03 13.62 9.19
N PHE A 263 -1.26 14.07 8.94
CA PHE A 263 -1.51 15.37 8.31
C PHE A 263 -0.99 16.59 9.10
N ASP A 264 -0.69 16.42 10.39
CA ASP A 264 -0.12 17.46 11.26
C ASP A 264 1.41 17.61 11.06
N GLY A 265 2.03 16.77 10.22
CA GLY A 265 3.46 16.78 9.94
C GLY A 265 4.33 16.33 11.11
N ALA A 266 3.74 15.79 12.18
CA ALA A 266 4.44 15.55 13.44
C ALA A 266 5.64 14.59 13.31
N HIS A 267 5.64 13.73 12.28
CA HIS A 267 6.70 12.75 12.07
C HIS A 267 7.86 13.25 11.21
N LEU A 268 7.85 14.51 10.78
CA LEU A 268 8.89 15.12 9.95
C LEU A 268 9.21 16.52 10.48
N SER A 269 10.01 16.59 11.55
CA SER A 269 10.30 17.85 12.25
C SER A 269 11.08 18.84 11.39
N ASP A 270 11.95 18.34 10.51
CA ASP A 270 12.66 19.10 9.50
C ASP A 270 12.34 18.57 8.09
N PRO A 271 11.37 19.18 7.38
CA PRO A 271 11.06 18.85 6.00
C PRO A 271 12.24 19.05 5.04
N GLN A 272 13.23 19.89 5.38
CA GLN A 272 14.39 20.14 4.51
C GLN A 272 15.29 18.91 4.36
N THR A 273 15.32 18.01 5.35
CA THR A 273 16.01 16.72 5.19
C THR A 273 15.43 15.87 4.06
N PHE A 274 14.10 15.89 3.89
CA PHE A 274 13.43 15.17 2.81
C PHE A 274 13.59 15.89 1.47
N VAL A 275 13.51 17.22 1.45
CA VAL A 275 13.83 18.04 0.27
C VAL A 275 15.24 17.74 -0.25
N LYS A 276 16.25 17.74 0.64
CA LYS A 276 17.63 17.38 0.27
C LYS A 276 17.73 15.97 -0.28
N PHE A 277 16.97 15.03 0.28
CA PHE A 277 16.88 13.67 -0.23
C PHE A 277 16.26 13.62 -1.63
N LEU A 278 15.18 14.36 -1.90
CA LEU A 278 14.57 14.43 -3.23
C LEU A 278 15.49 15.08 -4.27
N GLU A 279 16.11 16.21 -3.93
CA GLU A 279 17.06 16.93 -4.81
C GLU A 279 18.25 16.04 -5.21
N LYS A 280 18.75 15.24 -4.28
CA LYS A 280 19.80 14.25 -4.54
C LYS A 280 19.42 13.21 -5.60
N HIS A 281 18.13 12.92 -5.77
CA HIS A 281 17.59 11.92 -6.71
C HIS A 281 16.78 12.57 -7.84
N ARG A 282 16.89 13.90 -8.01
CA ARG A 282 16.05 14.67 -8.93
C ARG A 282 16.07 14.15 -10.37
N LEU A 283 17.23 13.68 -10.83
CA LEU A 283 17.42 13.21 -12.20
C LEU A 283 16.81 11.82 -12.47
N SER A 284 16.49 11.03 -11.44
CA SER A 284 16.00 9.65 -11.60
C SER A 284 14.54 9.47 -11.23
N ILE A 285 13.99 10.33 -10.36
CA ILE A 285 12.61 10.25 -9.89
C ILE A 285 11.62 10.46 -11.05
N LYS A 286 10.68 9.51 -11.16
CA LYS A 286 9.54 9.49 -12.08
C LYS A 286 8.20 9.58 -11.35
N GLU A 287 8.12 9.01 -10.16
CA GLU A 287 6.91 8.97 -9.35
C GLU A 287 7.20 9.54 -7.96
N LEU A 288 6.43 10.57 -7.57
CA LEU A 288 6.48 11.17 -6.24
C LEU A 288 5.08 11.13 -5.63
N ASP A 289 4.91 10.42 -4.51
CA ASP A 289 3.65 10.39 -3.76
C ASP A 289 3.88 10.92 -2.34
N ILE A 290 3.26 12.04 -2.00
CA ILE A 290 3.29 12.66 -0.68
C ILE A 290 1.87 12.65 -0.15
N SER A 291 1.55 11.66 0.69
CA SER A 291 0.21 11.46 1.23
C SER A 291 0.14 11.75 2.72
N ALA A 292 -1.08 11.97 3.22
CA ALA A 292 -1.33 12.23 4.62
C ALA A 292 -2.17 11.11 5.25
N THR A 293 -1.84 10.76 6.49
CA THR A 293 -2.65 9.84 7.31
C THR A 293 -3.35 10.61 8.44
N ARG A 294 -4.18 9.90 9.22
CA ARG A 294 -4.81 10.47 10.42
C ARG A 294 -3.76 10.94 11.42
N CYS A 295 -4.06 12.06 12.10
CA CYS A 295 -3.25 12.66 13.16
C CYS A 295 -3.04 11.68 14.33
N THR A 296 -1.82 11.70 14.88
CA THR A 296 -1.44 10.97 16.08
C THR A 296 -1.77 11.83 17.31
N PRO A 297 -2.49 11.33 18.33
CA PRO A 297 -2.63 12.08 19.57
C PRO A 297 -1.26 12.24 20.24
N ARG A 298 -0.83 13.49 20.44
CA ARG A 298 0.46 13.82 21.07
C ARG A 298 0.25 14.37 22.48
N SER A 299 1.24 14.12 23.33
CA SER A 299 1.28 14.71 24.68
C SER A 299 1.66 16.20 24.64
N THR A 300 2.46 16.60 23.66
CA THR A 300 2.84 18.00 23.42
C THR A 300 2.32 18.45 22.06
N PRO A 301 1.70 19.64 21.97
CA PRO A 301 1.34 20.21 20.67
C PRO A 301 2.61 20.35 19.80
N GLY A 302 2.50 19.95 18.54
CA GLY A 302 3.56 20.17 17.56
C GLY A 302 3.68 21.64 17.18
N ASP A 303 4.76 21.99 16.48
CA ASP A 303 4.87 23.32 15.88
C ASP A 303 3.70 23.52 14.89
N PRO A 304 2.93 24.61 15.00
CA PRO A 304 1.86 24.90 14.05
C PRO A 304 2.34 24.91 12.60
N GLU A 305 3.60 25.23 12.32
CA GLU A 305 4.17 25.21 10.98
C GLU A 305 4.27 23.81 10.36
N TYR A 306 4.28 22.75 11.18
CA TYR A 306 4.35 21.37 10.67
C TYR A 306 3.10 20.97 9.88
N HIS A 307 1.96 21.64 10.09
CA HIS A 307 0.74 21.35 9.32
C HIS A 307 0.90 21.62 7.82
N ASN A 308 1.79 22.55 7.44
CA ASN A 308 2.07 22.91 6.05
C ASN A 308 3.25 22.12 5.46
N TRP A 309 3.61 20.96 6.02
CA TRP A 309 4.81 20.23 5.63
C TRP A 309 4.83 19.86 4.13
N VAL A 310 3.68 19.53 3.53
CA VAL A 310 3.58 19.24 2.08
C VAL A 310 3.97 20.48 1.28
N GLN A 311 3.36 21.65 1.55
CA GLN A 311 3.66 22.92 0.88
C GLN A 311 5.11 23.33 1.10
N ARG A 312 5.66 23.12 2.29
CA ARG A 312 7.07 23.39 2.59
C ARG A 312 7.99 22.54 1.73
N ILE A 313 7.68 21.25 1.54
CA ILE A 313 8.45 20.38 0.65
C ILE A 313 8.36 20.89 -0.78
N ILE A 314 7.17 20.93 -1.38
CA ILE A 314 7.03 21.29 -2.79
C ILE A 314 7.46 22.74 -3.09
N GLY A 315 7.29 23.65 -2.14
CA GLY A 315 7.71 25.05 -2.26
C GLY A 315 9.23 25.26 -2.13
N SER A 316 9.94 24.29 -1.57
CA SER A 316 11.41 24.31 -1.49
C SER A 316 12.08 23.67 -2.71
N LEU A 317 11.34 22.89 -3.50
CA LEU A 317 11.82 22.26 -4.73
C LEU A 317 11.80 23.29 -5.87
N ASN A 318 12.87 24.06 -5.97
CA ASN A 318 13.00 25.13 -6.98
C ASN A 318 13.52 24.65 -8.33
N THR A 319 13.88 23.38 -8.44
CA THR A 319 14.49 22.82 -9.65
C THR A 319 13.60 21.71 -10.22
N PRO A 320 13.33 21.68 -11.54
CA PRO A 320 12.46 20.67 -12.13
C PRO A 320 13.05 19.26 -12.03
N PHE A 321 12.16 18.29 -11.84
CA PHE A 321 12.40 16.87 -11.99
C PHE A 321 12.16 16.49 -13.46
N PRO A 322 13.22 16.28 -14.27
CA PRO A 322 13.09 16.13 -15.73
C PRO A 322 12.33 14.89 -16.19
N HIS A 323 12.09 13.93 -15.29
CA HIS A 323 11.41 12.68 -15.60
C HIS A 323 10.14 12.44 -14.75
N LEU A 324 9.70 13.44 -13.99
CA LEU A 324 8.52 13.31 -13.13
C LEU A 324 7.26 13.21 -13.97
N SER A 325 6.73 11.99 -14.05
CA SER A 325 5.52 11.66 -14.82
C SER A 325 4.32 11.39 -13.93
N SER A 326 4.52 11.02 -12.66
CA SER A 326 3.43 10.78 -11.71
C SER A 326 3.63 11.56 -10.42
N LEU A 327 2.60 12.31 -10.02
CA LEU A 327 2.59 13.11 -8.82
C LEU A 327 1.34 12.84 -7.99
N GLY A 328 1.52 12.40 -6.75
CA GLY A 328 0.49 12.30 -5.74
C GLY A 328 0.74 13.28 -4.60
N LEU A 329 -0.24 14.10 -4.24
CA LEU A 329 -0.15 15.08 -3.16
C LEU A 329 -1.43 15.07 -2.32
N ALA A 330 -1.28 14.95 -1.00
CA ALA A 330 -2.33 15.25 -0.04
C ALA A 330 -2.36 16.76 0.24
N LEU A 331 -3.48 17.40 -0.09
CA LEU A 331 -3.66 18.84 0.03
C LEU A 331 -4.12 19.22 1.45
N ARG A 332 -3.18 19.21 2.41
CA ARG A 332 -3.39 19.66 3.79
C ARG A 332 -2.46 20.82 4.14
N PRO A 333 -2.87 21.79 4.96
CA PRO A 333 -4.20 21.95 5.53
C PRO A 333 -5.25 22.33 4.47
N LEU A 334 -6.52 22.07 4.76
CA LEU A 334 -7.62 22.18 3.79
C LEU A 334 -7.81 23.60 3.19
N ARG A 335 -7.33 24.63 3.90
CA ARG A 335 -7.43 26.04 3.49
C ARG A 335 -6.07 26.64 3.08
N ALA A 336 -5.05 25.82 2.86
CA ALA A 336 -3.77 26.32 2.39
C ALA A 336 -3.94 27.03 1.04
N PRO A 337 -3.22 28.14 0.81
CA PRO A 337 -3.07 28.70 -0.53
C PRO A 337 -2.58 27.66 -1.55
N LEU A 338 -3.08 27.76 -2.78
CA LEU A 338 -2.74 26.83 -3.88
C LEU A 338 -1.58 27.34 -4.74
N ASP A 339 -1.05 28.54 -4.50
CA ASP A 339 0.01 29.18 -5.28
C ASP A 339 1.29 28.34 -5.36
N VAL A 340 1.66 27.70 -4.24
CA VAL A 340 2.84 26.82 -4.19
C VAL A 340 2.64 25.57 -5.04
N LEU A 341 1.44 24.99 -5.00
CA LEU A 341 1.06 23.85 -5.83
C LEU A 341 1.07 24.23 -7.31
N ILE A 342 0.44 25.35 -7.65
CA ILE A 342 0.35 25.87 -9.02
C ILE A 342 1.75 26.06 -9.61
N ARG A 343 2.64 26.75 -8.89
CA ARG A 343 4.03 26.95 -9.33
C ARG A 343 4.77 25.63 -9.52
N PHE A 344 4.55 24.67 -8.62
CA PHE A 344 5.19 23.35 -8.73
C PHE A 344 4.65 22.57 -9.94
N LEU A 345 3.35 22.60 -10.20
CA LEU A 345 2.74 21.93 -11.36
C LEU A 345 3.16 22.59 -12.66
N ASP A 346 3.22 23.93 -12.71
CA ASP A 346 3.67 24.69 -13.90
C ASP A 346 5.08 24.27 -14.31
N MET A 347 5.99 24.16 -13.34
CA MET A 347 7.36 23.68 -13.53
C MET A 347 7.45 22.27 -14.14
N HIS A 348 6.42 21.43 -13.96
CA HIS A 348 6.40 20.02 -14.41
C HIS A 348 5.28 19.74 -15.44
N SER A 349 4.65 20.78 -15.98
CA SER A 349 3.49 20.69 -16.88
C SER A 349 3.76 19.83 -18.12
N SER A 350 5.00 19.82 -18.63
CA SER A 350 5.39 19.07 -19.83
C SER A 350 5.78 17.61 -19.58
N THR A 351 5.98 17.21 -18.32
CA THR A 351 6.42 15.84 -17.98
C THR A 351 5.33 15.04 -17.27
N LEU A 352 4.40 15.72 -16.59
CA LEU A 352 3.34 15.07 -15.83
C LEU A 352 2.30 14.40 -16.71
N ASP A 353 2.05 13.14 -16.42
CA ASP A 353 1.07 12.27 -17.07
C ASP A 353 -0.03 11.84 -16.07
N THR A 354 0.36 11.56 -14.82
CA THR A 354 -0.55 11.17 -13.75
C THR A 354 -0.52 12.20 -12.62
N LEU A 355 -1.69 12.69 -12.21
CA LEU A 355 -1.84 13.61 -11.10
C LEU A 355 -2.91 13.12 -10.11
N LYS A 356 -2.53 13.05 -8.84
CA LYS A 356 -3.42 12.66 -7.74
C LYS A 356 -3.42 13.73 -6.66
N LEU A 357 -4.56 14.39 -6.47
CA LEU A 357 -4.79 15.40 -5.45
C LEU A 357 -5.82 14.87 -4.45
N THR A 358 -5.37 14.53 -3.23
CA THR A 358 -6.23 13.96 -2.19
C THR A 358 -6.42 14.91 -1.01
N ASP A 359 -7.23 14.50 -0.04
CA ASP A 359 -7.48 15.15 1.25
C ASP A 359 -8.27 16.46 1.23
N ARG A 360 -8.00 17.38 0.29
CA ARG A 360 -8.81 18.59 0.09
C ARG A 360 -9.92 18.34 -0.90
N VAL A 361 -11.12 18.76 -0.51
CA VAL A 361 -12.26 18.88 -1.41
C VAL A 361 -12.02 20.11 -2.28
N LEU A 362 -11.83 19.91 -3.58
CA LEU A 362 -11.60 20.97 -4.56
C LEU A 362 -12.91 21.33 -5.23
N SER A 363 -13.24 22.61 -5.25
CA SER A 363 -14.31 23.14 -6.09
C SER A 363 -13.86 23.18 -7.55
N VAL A 364 -14.81 23.34 -8.46
CA VAL A 364 -14.52 23.57 -9.89
C VAL A 364 -13.66 24.83 -10.07
N VAL A 365 -13.84 25.85 -9.22
CA VAL A 365 -13.04 27.07 -9.25
C VAL A 365 -11.59 26.80 -8.87
N ASP A 366 -11.35 25.99 -7.82
CA ASP A 366 -9.99 25.59 -7.42
C ASP A 366 -9.30 24.82 -8.55
N LEU A 367 -9.99 23.85 -9.17
CA LEU A 367 -9.44 23.09 -10.30
C LEU A 367 -9.09 24.02 -11.47
N ARG A 368 -9.99 24.95 -11.79
CA ARG A 368 -9.75 25.92 -12.85
C ARG A 368 -8.55 26.81 -12.54
N GLU A 369 -8.39 27.28 -11.31
CA GLU A 369 -7.23 28.06 -10.87
C GLU A 369 -5.92 27.26 -11.00
N ILE A 370 -5.95 25.99 -10.57
CA ILE A 370 -4.82 25.06 -10.64
C ILE A 370 -4.37 24.86 -12.09
N PHE A 371 -5.31 24.63 -13.00
CA PHE A 371 -5.01 24.16 -14.36
C PHE A 371 -4.96 25.25 -15.42
N LEU A 372 -5.72 26.35 -15.30
CA LEU A 372 -5.56 27.49 -16.21
C LEU A 372 -4.16 28.09 -16.15
N SER A 373 -3.56 28.07 -14.96
CA SER A 373 -2.19 28.52 -14.77
C SER A 373 -1.19 27.68 -15.58
N LEU A 374 -1.47 26.40 -15.80
CA LEU A 374 -0.63 25.51 -16.63
C LEU A 374 -0.78 25.81 -18.12
N SER A 375 -1.96 26.26 -18.57
CA SER A 375 -2.23 26.59 -19.98
C SER A 375 -1.58 27.89 -20.45
N GLY A 376 -1.07 28.72 -19.53
CA GLY A 376 -0.34 29.95 -19.88
C GLY A 376 1.03 29.67 -20.51
N SER A 377 1.61 28.51 -20.20
CA SER A 377 2.70 27.92 -20.98
C SER A 377 2.05 27.30 -22.22
N ALA A 378 2.54 27.60 -23.43
CA ALA A 378 1.89 27.28 -24.72
C ALA A 378 1.64 25.78 -25.03
N LEU A 379 1.80 24.89 -24.03
CA LEU A 379 1.62 23.45 -24.09
C LEU A 379 0.40 23.06 -23.25
N ILE A 380 -0.54 22.38 -23.87
CA ILE A 380 -1.67 21.76 -23.18
C ILE A 380 -1.10 20.69 -22.22
N PRO A 381 -1.57 20.61 -20.96
CA PRO A 381 -1.07 19.62 -20.02
C PRO A 381 -1.24 18.20 -20.56
N THR A 382 -0.18 17.39 -20.48
CA THR A 382 -0.14 15.99 -20.96
C THR A 382 -0.79 14.99 -20.00
N ILE A 383 -1.64 15.45 -19.08
CA ILE A 383 -2.19 14.62 -18.01
C ILE A 383 -3.21 13.64 -18.60
N THR A 384 -2.89 12.35 -18.57
CA THR A 384 -3.78 11.27 -19.01
C THR A 384 -4.51 10.59 -17.86
N SER A 385 -4.03 10.73 -16.62
CA SER A 385 -4.70 10.19 -15.42
C SER A 385 -4.83 11.24 -14.32
N LEU A 386 -6.06 11.46 -13.85
CA LEU A 386 -6.38 12.44 -12.82
C LEU A 386 -7.18 11.79 -11.70
N GLN A 387 -6.67 11.89 -10.46
CA GLN A 387 -7.43 11.58 -9.25
C GLN A 387 -7.64 12.85 -8.44
N VAL A 388 -8.89 13.20 -8.16
CA VAL A 388 -9.24 14.40 -7.39
C VAL A 388 -10.35 14.11 -6.40
N LYS A 389 -10.36 14.85 -5.30
CA LYS A 389 -11.49 14.91 -4.37
C LYS A 389 -12.30 16.18 -4.63
N MET A 390 -13.59 16.04 -4.93
CA MET A 390 -14.48 17.14 -5.33
C MET A 390 -15.63 17.33 -4.34
N ASP A 391 -16.20 18.53 -4.35
CA ASP A 391 -17.37 18.87 -3.54
C ASP A 391 -18.62 18.15 -4.02
N GLU A 392 -18.86 18.14 -5.33
CA GLU A 392 -20.03 17.56 -5.96
C GLU A 392 -19.69 16.91 -7.31
N PHE A 393 -20.23 15.71 -7.55
CA PHE A 393 -20.23 15.11 -8.87
C PHE A 393 -21.38 15.68 -9.70
N SER A 394 -21.08 16.58 -10.64
CA SER A 394 -22.06 17.20 -11.52
C SER A 394 -21.61 17.21 -12.98
N ALA A 395 -22.56 17.26 -13.91
CA ALA A 395 -22.26 17.26 -15.34
C ALA A 395 -21.49 18.53 -15.74
N THR A 396 -21.74 19.65 -15.07
CA THR A 396 -21.00 20.90 -15.27
C THR A 396 -19.55 20.75 -14.83
N SER A 397 -19.28 20.14 -13.67
CA SER A 397 -17.93 19.84 -13.21
C SER A 397 -17.18 18.94 -14.19
N LEU A 398 -17.83 17.87 -14.69
CA LEU A 398 -17.24 17.00 -15.70
C LEU A 398 -16.95 17.73 -17.01
N ALA A 399 -17.88 18.58 -17.47
CA ALA A 399 -17.68 19.37 -18.69
C ALA A 399 -16.48 20.31 -18.55
N GLN A 400 -16.30 20.94 -17.38
CA GLN A 400 -15.12 21.77 -17.11
C GLN A 400 -13.83 20.95 -17.12
N ILE A 401 -13.83 19.75 -16.53
CA ILE A 401 -12.66 18.84 -16.58
C ILE A 401 -12.38 18.42 -18.03
N ALA A 402 -13.40 18.08 -18.81
CA ALA A 402 -13.26 17.73 -20.22
C ALA A 402 -12.63 18.86 -21.05
N LEU A 403 -13.03 20.11 -20.78
CA LEU A 403 -12.45 21.29 -21.42
C LEU A 403 -10.99 21.52 -21.03
N LEU A 404 -10.63 21.25 -19.77
CA LEU A 404 -9.27 21.41 -19.25
C LEU A 404 -8.33 20.28 -19.70
N PHE A 405 -8.84 19.06 -19.87
CA PHE A 405 -8.05 17.86 -20.15
C PHE A 405 -8.66 17.00 -21.26
N GLN A 406 -8.51 17.45 -22.50
CA GLN A 406 -9.06 16.75 -23.67
C GLN A 406 -8.47 15.34 -23.83
N ASP A 407 -7.20 15.15 -23.46
CA ASP A 407 -6.46 13.88 -23.57
C ASP A 407 -6.54 12.99 -22.31
N LEU A 408 -7.39 13.35 -21.33
CA LEU A 408 -7.55 12.56 -20.13
C LEU A 408 -8.17 11.20 -20.45
N LYS A 409 -7.48 10.11 -20.11
CA LYS A 409 -7.94 8.73 -20.32
C LYS A 409 -8.58 8.15 -19.07
N SER A 410 -8.09 8.52 -17.89
CA SER A 410 -8.53 7.99 -16.62
C SER A 410 -8.87 9.12 -15.64
N LEU A 411 -10.09 9.12 -15.13
CA LEU A 411 -10.58 10.07 -14.15
C LEU A 411 -11.09 9.32 -12.92
N LYS A 412 -10.56 9.69 -11.75
CA LYS A 412 -10.92 9.10 -10.48
C LYS A 412 -11.43 10.18 -9.54
N ILE A 413 -12.72 10.16 -9.23
CA ILE A 413 -13.38 11.21 -8.43
C ILE A 413 -13.83 10.64 -7.09
N GLU A 414 -13.36 11.28 -6.02
CA GLU A 414 -13.88 11.09 -4.67
C GLU A 414 -14.76 12.29 -4.30
N CYS A 415 -16.04 12.08 -4.06
CA CYS A 415 -16.93 13.17 -3.65
C CYS A 415 -16.99 13.28 -2.13
N ALA A 416 -16.99 14.53 -1.65
CA ALA A 416 -17.22 14.81 -0.25
C ALA A 416 -18.66 14.40 0.11
N GLN A 417 -18.81 13.33 0.88
CA GLN A 417 -20.12 13.00 1.43
C GLN A 417 -20.53 14.09 2.41
N ASP A 418 -21.58 14.83 2.07
CA ASP A 418 -22.33 15.60 3.06
C ASP A 418 -23.20 14.62 3.87
N PRO A 419 -22.87 14.33 5.14
CA PRO A 419 -23.66 13.41 5.96
C PRO A 419 -25.12 13.85 6.13
N SER A 420 -25.43 15.14 5.90
CA SER A 420 -26.81 15.64 5.95
C SER A 420 -27.65 15.24 4.73
N ARG A 421 -27.02 14.99 3.56
CA ARG A 421 -27.70 14.64 2.30
C ARG A 421 -28.11 13.16 2.18
N GLN A 422 -27.75 12.30 3.13
CA GLN A 422 -28.13 10.88 3.10
C GLN A 422 -29.63 10.63 3.29
N ARG A 423 -30.42 11.63 3.70
CA ARG A 423 -31.83 11.43 4.10
C ARG A 423 -32.90 11.60 3.01
N GLU A 424 -32.57 11.96 1.77
CA GLU A 424 -33.62 12.19 0.75
C GLU A 424 -33.40 11.45 -0.58
N VAL A 425 -34.15 10.37 -0.76
CA VAL A 425 -34.28 9.61 -2.02
C VAL A 425 -34.87 10.47 -3.15
N ASN A 426 -35.70 11.47 -2.81
CA ASN A 426 -36.35 12.34 -3.79
C ASN A 426 -35.43 13.41 -4.38
N ILE A 427 -34.48 13.95 -3.60
CA ILE A 427 -33.43 14.86 -4.12
C ILE A 427 -32.62 14.15 -5.20
N ARG A 428 -32.33 12.86 -5.02
CA ARG A 428 -31.53 12.08 -5.97
C ARG A 428 -32.21 11.89 -7.32
N LYS A 429 -33.55 11.70 -7.37
CA LYS A 429 -34.26 11.59 -8.66
C LYS A 429 -34.22 12.89 -9.46
N ARG A 430 -34.40 14.03 -8.78
CA ARG A 430 -34.29 15.36 -9.41
C ARG A 430 -32.87 15.62 -9.90
N GLY A 431 -31.86 15.23 -9.10
CA GLY A 431 -30.46 15.33 -9.47
C GLY A 431 -30.09 14.52 -10.72
N VAL A 432 -30.67 13.34 -10.93
CA VAL A 432 -30.43 12.55 -12.16
C VAL A 432 -30.99 13.28 -13.38
N THR A 433 -32.25 13.76 -13.34
CA THR A 433 -32.83 14.47 -14.49
C THR A 433 -32.09 15.75 -14.84
N GLU A 434 -31.64 16.48 -13.82
CA GLU A 434 -30.84 17.70 -13.99
C GLU A 434 -29.45 17.37 -14.54
N PHE A 435 -28.81 16.34 -14.01
CA PHE A 435 -27.52 15.85 -14.52
C PHE A 435 -27.62 15.46 -16.00
N SER A 436 -28.62 14.66 -16.39
CA SER A 436 -28.83 14.24 -17.77
C SER A 436 -29.15 15.42 -18.71
N ALA A 437 -29.89 16.43 -18.22
CA ALA A 437 -30.16 17.65 -18.98
C ALA A 437 -28.87 18.45 -19.20
N ASN A 438 -28.12 18.70 -18.13
CA ASN A 438 -26.84 19.42 -18.18
C ASN A 438 -25.79 18.68 -19.01
N LEU A 439 -25.80 17.34 -19.01
CA LEU A 439 -24.91 16.53 -19.85
C LEU A 439 -25.19 16.76 -21.34
N LYS A 440 -26.48 16.84 -21.72
CA LYS A 440 -26.89 17.15 -23.10
C LYS A 440 -26.56 18.59 -23.49
N GLU A 441 -26.75 19.55 -22.60
CA GLU A 441 -26.38 20.95 -22.84
C GLU A 441 -24.87 21.12 -23.08
N ASN A 442 -24.04 20.29 -22.44
CA ASN A 442 -22.58 20.32 -22.56
C ASN A 442 -22.01 19.26 -23.51
N HIS A 443 -22.83 18.68 -24.39
CA HIS A 443 -22.45 17.57 -25.27
C HIS A 443 -21.16 17.83 -26.07
N GLU A 444 -20.97 19.05 -26.58
CA GLU A 444 -19.78 19.40 -27.37
C GLU A 444 -18.47 19.32 -26.57
N ALA A 445 -18.51 19.59 -25.25
CA ALA A 445 -17.33 19.45 -24.39
C ALA A 445 -16.90 17.98 -24.26
N PHE A 446 -17.88 17.07 -24.17
CA PHE A 446 -17.62 15.63 -24.04
C PHE A 446 -17.23 14.97 -25.36
N ARG A 447 -17.70 15.50 -26.48
CA ARG A 447 -17.44 14.94 -27.81
C ARG A 447 -15.95 14.86 -28.17
N LEU A 448 -15.15 15.80 -27.67
CA LEU A 448 -13.70 15.84 -27.88
C LEU A 448 -12.91 15.17 -26.75
N TRP A 449 -13.59 14.62 -25.74
CA TRP A 449 -12.95 14.11 -24.55
C TRP A 449 -12.58 12.63 -24.71
N ASN A 450 -11.29 12.31 -24.59
CA ASN A 450 -10.76 10.96 -24.78
C ASN A 450 -10.87 10.07 -23.53
N LEU A 451 -11.89 10.28 -22.70
CA LEU A 451 -12.04 9.56 -21.43
C LEU A 451 -12.46 8.10 -21.65
N GLN A 452 -11.62 7.18 -21.18
CA GLN A 452 -11.82 5.73 -21.30
C GLN A 452 -12.25 5.10 -19.98
N HIS A 453 -11.86 5.70 -18.86
CA HIS A 453 -12.08 5.12 -17.54
C HIS A 453 -12.52 6.17 -16.52
N LEU A 454 -13.64 5.91 -15.87
CA LEU A 454 -14.18 6.72 -14.78
C LEU A 454 -14.38 5.86 -13.54
N ALA A 455 -13.59 6.14 -12.51
CA ALA A 455 -13.70 5.50 -11.20
C ALA A 455 -14.34 6.47 -10.20
N ILE A 456 -15.44 6.06 -9.58
CA ILE A 456 -16.21 6.90 -8.65
C ILE A 456 -16.25 6.22 -7.29
N ALA A 457 -16.08 7.00 -6.22
CA ALA A 457 -16.15 6.51 -4.84
C ALA A 457 -17.43 5.67 -4.58
N PRO A 458 -17.35 4.59 -3.76
CA PRO A 458 -18.45 3.65 -3.54
C PRO A 458 -19.78 4.30 -3.13
N SER A 459 -19.72 5.42 -2.41
CA SER A 459 -20.90 6.14 -1.96
C SER A 459 -21.75 6.74 -3.07
N GLU A 460 -21.15 6.99 -4.22
CA GLU A 460 -21.81 7.54 -5.39
C GLU A 460 -21.90 6.54 -6.54
N TYR A 461 -21.29 5.37 -6.41
CA TYR A 461 -21.26 4.34 -7.44
C TYR A 461 -22.66 3.91 -7.91
N HIS A 462 -23.64 3.79 -7.00
CA HIS A 462 -25.01 3.48 -7.41
C HIS A 462 -25.62 4.59 -8.27
N TRP A 463 -25.32 5.85 -7.96
CA TRP A 463 -25.78 7.00 -8.74
C TRP A 463 -25.05 7.04 -10.10
N ALA A 464 -23.75 6.73 -10.14
CA ALA A 464 -22.98 6.61 -11.38
C ALA A 464 -23.57 5.54 -12.32
N ARG A 465 -24.01 4.39 -11.78
CA ARG A 465 -24.69 3.34 -12.55
C ARG A 465 -26.02 3.78 -13.14
N ILE A 466 -26.73 4.71 -12.51
CA ILE A 466 -28.00 5.25 -13.03
C ILE A 466 -27.73 6.16 -14.25
N VAL A 467 -26.69 7.00 -14.18
CA VAL A 467 -26.31 7.91 -15.27
C VAL A 467 -25.37 7.28 -16.30
N GLU A 468 -24.90 6.05 -16.08
CA GLU A 468 -23.96 5.33 -16.95
C GLU A 468 -24.43 5.30 -18.40
N LYS A 469 -25.73 5.07 -18.64
CA LYS A 469 -26.29 5.06 -19.99
C LYS A 469 -26.18 6.42 -20.68
N ASP A 470 -26.41 7.50 -19.95
CA ASP A 470 -26.33 8.86 -20.50
C ASP A 470 -24.86 9.24 -20.75
N LEU A 471 -23.96 8.88 -19.84
CA LEU A 471 -22.51 9.07 -20.00
C LEU A 471 -21.98 8.29 -21.20
N MET A 472 -22.34 7.02 -21.37
CA MET A 472 -21.95 6.22 -22.55
C MET A 472 -22.55 6.76 -23.85
N GLY A 473 -23.71 7.43 -23.77
CA GLY A 473 -24.30 8.12 -24.92
C GLY A 473 -23.43 9.28 -25.42
N CYS A 474 -22.73 9.97 -24.50
CA CYS A 474 -21.79 11.04 -24.83
C CYS A 474 -20.35 10.55 -25.05
N MET A 475 -19.96 9.46 -24.39
CA MET A 475 -18.62 8.87 -24.39
C MET A 475 -18.71 7.34 -24.58
N PRO A 476 -18.80 6.86 -25.84
CA PRO A 476 -19.09 5.45 -26.13
C PRO A 476 -18.07 4.45 -25.59
N ASP A 477 -16.81 4.87 -25.46
CA ASP A 477 -15.70 4.01 -25.00
C ASP A 477 -15.50 4.02 -23.47
N LEU A 478 -16.40 4.69 -22.73
CA LEU A 478 -16.25 4.88 -21.30
C LEU A 478 -16.54 3.59 -20.51
N THR A 479 -15.60 3.23 -19.65
CA THR A 479 -15.78 2.20 -18.62
C THR A 479 -15.96 2.83 -17.24
N ILE A 480 -17.03 2.45 -16.53
CA ILE A 480 -17.30 2.93 -15.17
C ILE A 480 -17.03 1.81 -14.17
N THR A 481 -16.16 2.10 -13.21
CA THR A 481 -15.76 1.15 -12.15
C THR A 481 -15.91 1.75 -10.77
N ASP A 482 -15.85 0.87 -9.77
CA ASP A 482 -15.73 1.29 -8.38
C ASP A 482 -14.29 1.76 -8.11
N PHE A 483 -14.11 2.67 -7.18
CA PHE A 483 -12.84 3.33 -6.87
C PHE A 483 -11.70 2.38 -6.48
N ASP A 484 -12.03 1.18 -6.00
CA ASP A 484 -11.07 0.20 -5.49
C ASP A 484 -10.76 -0.94 -6.50
N VAL A 485 -11.35 -0.89 -7.70
CA VAL A 485 -11.17 -1.86 -8.80
C VAL A 485 -10.31 -1.25 -9.90
#